data_AF-A0A9J6QUW5-F1
#
_entry.id   AF-A0A9J6QUW5-F1
#
_cell.length_a   1.000
_cell.length_b   1.000
_cell.length_c   1.000
_cell.angle_alpha   90.00
_cell.angle_beta   90.00
_cell.angle_gamma   90.00
#
_symmetry.space_group_name_H-M   'P 1'
#
loop_
_entity.id
_entity.type
_entity.pdbx_description
1 polymer ?
#
loop_
_entity_poly.entity_id
_entity_poly.type
_entity_poly.pdbx_seq_one_letter_code
_entity_poly.pdbx_strand_id
1 'polypeptide(L)' 'MTSTRVSRFKNDNPGNPSNVISHMLHETEKQIEKMTGQRVKLIAKDVEE' A
#
# COMPACT_ATOMS: atom_id res chain seq x y z
N MET A 1 -2.34 2.71 24.91
CA MET A 1 -2.72 3.39 23.66
C MET A 1 -1.77 2.93 22.57
N THR A 2 -2.21 2.02 21.71
CA THR A 2 -1.41 1.42 20.63
C THR A 2 -1.19 2.46 19.53
N SER A 3 0.04 3.00 19.48
CA SER A 3 0.47 3.86 18.38
C SER A 3 0.56 3.03 17.11
N THR A 4 -0.43 3.13 16.24
CA THR A 4 -0.36 2.64 14.87
C THR A 4 0.67 3.48 14.13
N ARG A 5 1.95 3.14 14.27
CA ARG A 5 3.01 3.69 13.42
C ARG A 5 2.70 3.26 12.00
N VAL A 6 2.01 4.12 11.25
CA VAL A 6 2.06 4.07 9.79
C VAL A 6 3.53 4.27 9.46
N SER A 7 4.21 3.19 9.05
CA SER A 7 5.59 3.24 8.60
C SER A 7 5.70 4.41 7.62
N ARG A 8 6.48 5.44 7.95
CA ARG A 8 6.70 6.56 7.04
C ARG A 8 7.43 6.00 5.83
N PHE A 9 6.69 5.75 4.76
CA PHE A 9 7.28 5.46 3.47
C PHE A 9 8.14 6.65 3.07
N LYS A 10 9.47 6.45 3.05
CA LYS A 10 10.38 7.39 2.44
C LYS A 10 10.39 7.10 0.95
N ASN A 11 9.74 7.95 0.16
CA ASN A 11 9.87 7.89 -1.27
C ASN A 11 11.18 8.60 -1.66
N ASP A 12 12.27 7.84 -1.74
CA ASP A 12 13.59 8.38 -2.09
C ASP A 12 13.66 8.91 -3.54
N ASN A 13 12.63 8.66 -4.36
CA ASN A 13 12.47 9.23 -5.70
C ASN A 13 11.05 9.78 -5.93
N PRO A 14 10.76 11.04 -5.51
CA PRO A 14 9.42 11.62 -5.57
C PRO A 14 8.82 11.72 -6.98
N GLY A 15 9.65 11.64 -8.02
CA GLY A 15 9.22 11.64 -9.43
C GLY A 15 8.66 10.31 -9.94
N ASN A 16 8.68 9.23 -9.15
CA ASN A 16 8.14 7.94 -9.55
C ASN A 16 6.87 7.58 -8.76
N PRO A 17 5.67 7.98 -9.24
CA PRO A 17 4.40 7.68 -8.57
C PRO A 17 4.11 6.17 -8.49
N SER A 18 4.66 5.37 -9.41
CA SER A 18 4.49 3.91 -9.39
C SER A 18 5.07 3.26 -8.13
N ASN A 19 6.15 3.82 -7.57
CA ASN A 19 6.72 3.35 -6.30
C ASN A 19 5.80 3.61 -5.11
N VAL A 20 5.16 4.78 -5.08
CA VAL A 20 4.19 5.15 -4.04
C VAL A 20 2.97 4.25 -4.12
N ILE A 21 2.42 4.06 -5.32
CA ILE A 21 1.26 3.19 -5.56
C ILE A 21 1.61 1.76 -5.15
N SER A 22 2.74 1.22 -5.60
CA SER A 22 3.17 -0.14 -5.24
C SER A 22 3.31 -0.32 -3.72
N HIS A 23 3.84 0.68 -3.02
CA HIS A 23 3.94 0.65 -1.56
C HIS A 23 2.56 0.65 -0.88
N MET A 24 1.64 1.52 -1.33
CA MET A 24 0.29 1.59 -0.79
C MET A 24 -0.49 0.29 -1.01
N LEU A 25 -0.37 -0.32 -2.19
CA LEU A 25 -0.98 -1.63 -2.47
C LEU A 25 -0.45 -2.69 -1.51
N HIS A 26 0.87 -2.81 -1.35
CA HIS A 26 1.50 -3.81 -0.48
C HIS A 26 1.10 -3.67 0.99
N GLU A 27 1.07 -2.45 1.53
CA GLU A 27 0.65 -2.22 2.91
C GLU A 27 -0.84 -2.53 3.11
N THR A 28 -1.67 -2.26 2.09
CA THR A 28 -3.10 -2.58 2.11
C THR A 28 -3.34 -4.10 2.05
N GLU A 29 -2.63 -4.82 1.17
CA GLU A 29 -2.66 -6.28 1.10
C GLU A 29 -2.36 -6.92 2.45
N LYS A 30 -1.30 -6.47 3.13
CA LYS A 30 -0.95 -6.93 4.48
C LYS A 30 -2.05 -6.63 5.51
N GLN A 31 -2.71 -5.48 5.42
CA GLN A 31 -3.79 -5.14 6.34
C GLN A 31 -5.01 -6.04 6.11
N ILE A 32 -5.38 -6.29 4.85
CA ILE A 32 -6.46 -7.22 4.51
C ILE A 32 -6.14 -8.62 5.02
N GLU A 33 -4.91 -9.11 4.81
CA GLU A 33 -4.47 -10.41 5.32
C GLU A 33 -4.58 -10.47 6.86
N LYS A 34 -4.15 -9.43 7.57
CA LYS A 34 -4.27 -9.36 9.03
C LYS A 34 -5.71 -9.35 9.53
N MET A 35 -6.62 -8.69 8.81
CA MET A 35 -8.03 -8.54 9.23
C MET A 35 -8.89 -9.76 8.88
N THR A 36 -8.59 -10.42 7.77
CA THR A 36 -9.46 -11.46 7.19
C THR A 36 -8.85 -12.86 7.22
N GLY A 37 -7.53 -12.97 7.43
CA GLY A 37 -6.78 -14.22 7.26
C GLY A 37 -6.62 -14.67 5.81
N GLN A 38 -7.10 -13.88 4.84
CA GLN A 38 -7.04 -14.21 3.43
C GLN A 38 -5.95 -13.39 2.72
N ARG A 39 -5.15 -14.05 1.89
CA ARG A 39 -4.13 -13.41 1.06
C ARG A 39 -4.81 -12.87 -0.20
N VAL A 40 -4.64 -11.57 -0.45
CA VAL A 40 -5.18 -10.89 -1.63
C VAL A 40 -4.06 -10.26 -2.44
N LYS A 41 -4.31 -10.02 -3.72
CA LYS A 41 -3.42 -9.28 -4.62
C LYS A 41 -4.19 -8.11 -5.22
N LEU A 42 -3.74 -6.89 -4.97
CA LEU A 42 -4.32 -5.67 -5.51
C LEU A 42 -3.59 -5.28 -6.79
N ILE A 43 -4.33 -4.82 -7.80
CA ILE A 43 -3.80 -4.39 -9.08
C ILE A 43 -4.28 -2.96 -9.32
N ALA A 44 -3.35 -2.00 -9.38
CA ALA A 44 -3.67 -0.66 -9.81
C ALA A 44 -3.98 -0.67 -11.32
N LYS A 45 -5.13 -0.12 -11.68
CA LYS A 45 -5.50 0.16 -13.06
C LYS A 45 -5.65 1.67 -13.20
N ASP A 46 -5.24 2.18 -14.36
CA ASP A 46 -5.54 3.55 -14.72
C ASP A 46 -7.06 3.70 -14.83
N VAL A 47 -7.59 4.81 -14.35
CA VAL A 47 -9.00 5.14 -14.51
C VAL A 47 -9.05 6.08 -15.71
N GLU A 48 -9.34 5.54 -16.89
CA GLU A 48 -9.68 6.37 -18.05
C GLU A 48 -11.00 7.07 -17.74
N GLU A 49 -10.95 8.39 -17.55
CA GLU A 49 -12.09 9.28 -17.25
C GLU A 49 -12.78 9.75 -18.54
#